data_AF-A0A3D5XAA3-F1
#
_entry.id   AF-A0A3D5XAA3-F1
#
_cell.length_a   1.000
_cell.length_b   1.000
_cell.length_c   1.000
_cell.angle_alpha   90.00
_cell.angle_beta   90.00
_cell.angle_gamma   90.00
#
_symmetry.space_group_name_H-M   'P 1'
#
loop_
_entity.id
_entity.type
_entity.pdbx_description
1 polymer ?
#
loop_
_entity_poly.entity_id
_entity_poly.type
_entity_poly.pdbx_seq_one_letter_code
_entity_poly.pdbx_strand_id
1 'polypeptide(L)'
;IISMLIAWLVVRIKYISLVNLIMDKEVVKELIQFKLNPESLYNEVSILLPGEQHRNEMLSDFQKLRNMLGESDVSIRVAEFIVGFINQN
;
A
#
# COMPACT_ATOMS: atom_id res chain seq x y z
N ILE A 1 -0.99 22.86 -5.58
CA ILE A 1 -1.09 22.38 -6.99
C ILE A 1 0.28 22.33 -7.65
N ILE A 2 0.99 23.47 -7.79
CA ILE A 2 2.31 23.55 -8.48
C ILE A 2 3.35 22.59 -7.88
N SER A 3 3.51 22.57 -6.54
CA SER A 3 4.42 21.65 -5.86
C SER A 3 4.14 20.17 -6.17
N MET A 4 2.86 19.78 -6.27
CA MET A 4 2.50 18.39 -6.61
C MET A 4 2.81 18.05 -8.06
N LEU A 5 2.55 18.95 -9.00
CA LEU A 5 2.86 18.73 -10.42
C LEU A 5 4.37 18.52 -10.62
N ILE A 6 5.19 19.29 -9.89
CA ILE A 6 6.65 19.13 -9.89
C ILE A 6 7.04 17.77 -9.31
N ALA A 7 6.45 17.36 -8.18
CA ALA A 7 6.72 16.03 -7.61
C ALA A 7 6.34 14.89 -8.56
N TRP A 8 5.22 15.01 -9.28
CA TRP A 8 4.78 14.01 -10.27
C TRP A 8 5.66 13.96 -11.53
N LEU A 9 6.23 15.10 -11.95
CA LEU A 9 7.18 15.15 -13.06
C LEU A 9 8.52 14.46 -12.72
N VAL A 10 8.93 14.54 -11.46
CA VAL A 10 10.22 13.99 -10.99
C VAL A 10 10.10 12.53 -10.55
N VAL A 11 8.95 12.12 -9.99
CA VAL A 11 8.76 10.79 -9.40
C VAL A 11 7.95 9.89 -10.35
N ARG A 12 8.59 8.84 -10.89
CA ARG A 12 7.93 7.81 -11.71
C ARG A 12 7.45 6.64 -10.85
N ILE A 13 6.37 6.82 -10.09
CA ILE A 13 5.70 5.74 -9.34
C ILE A 13 4.27 5.54 -9.84
N LYS A 14 3.84 4.28 -9.97
CA LYS A 14 2.53 3.88 -10.52
C LYS A 14 1.37 4.13 -9.54
N TYR A 15 1.64 4.00 -8.25
CA TYR A 15 0.68 4.19 -7.15
C TYR A 15 1.32 4.97 -6.00
N ILE A 16 0.51 5.59 -5.14
CA ILE A 16 1.01 6.27 -3.93
C ILE A 16 0.93 5.35 -2.71
N SER A 17 -0.14 4.57 -2.60
CA SER A 17 -0.35 3.64 -1.49
C SER A 17 0.68 2.51 -1.52
N LEU A 18 1.29 2.21 -0.37
CA LEU A 18 2.20 1.07 -0.23
C LEU A 18 1.52 -0.26 -0.58
N VAL A 19 0.24 -0.40 -0.23
CA VAL A 19 -0.57 -1.59 -0.54
C VAL A 19 -0.66 -1.77 -2.05
N ASN A 20 -0.99 -0.70 -2.78
CA ASN A 20 -1.13 -0.75 -4.23
C ASN A 20 0.23 -0.91 -4.93
N LEU A 21 1.29 -0.29 -4.40
CA LEU A 21 2.66 -0.44 -4.89
C LEU A 21 3.15 -1.89 -4.78
N ILE A 22 2.97 -2.54 -3.64
CA ILE A 22 3.43 -3.92 -3.41
C ILE A 22 2.60 -4.91 -4.24
N MET A 23 1.29 -4.69 -4.34
CA MET A 23 0.36 -5.57 -5.07
C MET A 23 0.32 -5.31 -6.58
N ASP A 24 1.00 -4.26 -7.06
CA ASP A 24 0.95 -3.73 -8.43
C ASP A 24 -0.48 -3.52 -9.01
N LYS A 25 -1.46 -3.34 -8.12
CA LYS A 25 -2.89 -3.25 -8.41
C LYS A 25 -3.54 -2.18 -7.51
N GLU A 26 -4.56 -1.48 -8.01
CA GLU A 26 -5.42 -0.64 -7.17
C GLU A 26 -6.30 -1.54 -6.27
N VAL A 27 -5.78 -1.91 -5.10
CA VAL A 27 -6.50 -2.65 -4.05
C VAL A 27 -7.32 -1.69 -3.20
N VAL A 28 -6.76 -0.51 -2.92
CA VAL A 28 -7.44 0.58 -2.20
C VAL A 28 -7.53 1.80 -3.11
N LYS A 29 -8.69 2.47 -3.13
CA LYS A 29 -8.88 3.68 -3.94
C LYS A 29 -8.01 4.82 -3.44
N GLU A 30 -7.29 5.47 -4.35
CA GLU A 30 -6.48 6.65 -4.05
C GLU A 30 -7.21 7.94 -4.46
N LEU A 31 -7.90 8.56 -3.50
CA LEU A 31 -8.55 9.87 -3.69
C LEU A 31 -7.52 11.00 -3.48
N ILE A 32 -6.84 11.41 -4.57
CA ILE A 32 -5.76 12.41 -4.53
C ILE A 32 -6.24 13.78 -5.02
N GLN A 33 -5.91 14.85 -4.27
CA GLN A 33 -6.27 16.25 -4.56
C GLN A 33 -7.76 16.44 -4.86
N PHE A 34 -8.10 16.88 -6.07
CA PHE A 34 -9.46 17.15 -6.51
C PHE A 34 -10.35 15.90 -6.56
N LYS A 35 -9.74 14.71 -6.59
CA LYS A 35 -10.49 13.45 -6.47
C LYS A 35 -11.01 13.22 -5.05
N LEU A 36 -10.44 13.87 -4.04
CA LEU A 36 -10.96 13.82 -2.67
C LEU A 36 -11.99 14.94 -2.49
N ASN A 37 -13.26 14.57 -2.59
CA ASN A 37 -14.38 15.46 -2.31
C ASN A 37 -15.47 14.68 -1.54
N PRO A 38 -16.48 15.35 -0.96
CA PRO A 38 -17.47 14.69 -0.12
C PRO A 38 -18.22 13.55 -0.82
N GLU A 39 -18.55 13.71 -2.10
CA GLU A 39 -19.27 12.70 -2.88
C GLU A 39 -18.40 11.48 -3.16
N SER A 40 -17.17 11.68 -3.66
CA SER A 40 -16.25 10.58 -3.92
C SER A 40 -15.86 9.83 -2.65
N LEU A 41 -15.67 10.55 -1.55
CA LEU A 41 -15.40 9.96 -0.24
C LEU A 41 -16.60 9.14 0.25
N TYR A 42 -17.81 9.68 0.15
CA TYR A 42 -19.03 8.96 0.55
C TYR A 42 -19.23 7.68 -0.27
N ASN A 43 -19.08 7.76 -1.59
CA ASN A 43 -19.22 6.60 -2.47
C ASN A 43 -18.19 5.52 -2.15
N GLU A 44 -16.93 5.91 -1.96
CA GLU A 44 -15.87 4.97 -1.61
C GLU A 44 -16.10 4.34 -0.23
N VAL A 45 -16.45 5.13 0.79
CA VAL A 45 -16.70 4.58 2.13
C VAL A 45 -17.92 3.66 2.13
N SER A 46 -18.96 3.98 1.37
CA SER A 46 -20.18 3.17 1.27
C SER A 46 -19.88 1.74 0.80
N ILE A 47 -19.03 1.58 -0.22
CA ILE A 47 -18.65 0.25 -0.74
C ILE A 47 -17.65 -0.50 0.16
N LEU A 48 -17.15 0.14 1.22
CA LEU A 48 -16.27 -0.47 2.24
C LEU A 48 -17.02 -0.92 3.49
N LEU A 49 -18.33 -0.68 3.56
CA LEU A 49 -19.16 -1.09 4.68
C LEU A 49 -19.33 -2.63 4.74
N PRO A 50 -19.63 -3.20 5.93
CA PRO A 50 -19.87 -4.64 6.05
C PRO A 50 -21.03 -5.10 5.17
N GLY A 51 -20.85 -6.24 4.49
CA GLY A 51 -21.83 -6.81 3.57
C GLY A 51 -21.56 -6.50 2.10
N GLU A 52 -20.73 -5.50 1.82
CA GLU A 52 -20.37 -5.13 0.45
C GLU A 52 -19.34 -6.10 -0.16
N GLN A 53 -19.55 -6.47 -1.43
CA GLN A 53 -18.65 -7.35 -2.16
C GLN A 53 -17.24 -6.76 -2.27
N HIS A 54 -17.15 -5.45 -2.55
CA HIS A 54 -15.88 -4.75 -2.72
C HIS A 54 -14.99 -4.85 -1.47
N ARG A 55 -15.59 -4.70 -0.27
CA ARG A 55 -14.89 -4.91 1.00
C ARG A 55 -14.28 -6.31 1.10
N ASN A 56 -15.03 -7.34 0.71
CA ASN A 56 -14.55 -8.73 0.78
C ASN A 56 -13.38 -8.98 -0.17
N GLU A 57 -13.43 -8.42 -1.39
CA GLU A 57 -12.33 -8.47 -2.34
C GLU A 57 -11.07 -7.78 -1.79
N MET A 58 -11.23 -6.57 -1.24
CA MET A 58 -10.14 -5.83 -0.60
C MET A 58 -9.52 -6.61 0.56
N LEU A 59 -10.34 -7.22 1.42
CA LEU A 59 -9.85 -8.05 2.53
C LEU A 59 -9.11 -9.30 2.05
N SER A 60 -9.57 -9.93 0.96
CA SER A 60 -8.86 -11.04 0.32
C SER A 60 -7.50 -10.61 -0.21
N ASP A 61 -7.42 -9.44 -0.85
CA ASP A 61 -6.15 -8.89 -1.33
C ASP A 61 -5.22 -8.51 -0.17
N PHE A 62 -5.74 -8.03 0.97
CA PHE A 62 -4.94 -7.84 2.18
C PHE A 62 -4.40 -9.14 2.77
N GLN A 63 -5.14 -10.25 2.69
CA GLN A 63 -4.63 -11.56 3.10
C GLN A 63 -3.49 -12.01 2.19
N LYS A 64 -3.62 -11.82 0.86
CA LYS A 64 -2.53 -12.10 -0.09
C LYS A 64 -1.30 -11.25 0.20
N LEU A 65 -1.49 -9.96 0.45
CA LEU A 65 -0.41 -9.05 0.82
C LEU A 65 0.32 -9.53 2.09
N ARG A 66 -0.43 -9.93 3.13
CA ARG A 66 0.15 -10.47 4.35
C ARG A 66 1.01 -11.71 4.07
N ASN A 67 0.53 -12.62 3.22
CA ASN A 67 1.29 -13.81 2.84
C ASN A 67 2.56 -13.47 2.05
N MET A 68 2.51 -12.44 1.18
CA MET A 68 3.68 -11.97 0.43
C MET A 68 4.75 -11.33 1.33
N LEU A 69 4.35 -10.59 2.36
CA LEU A 69 5.27 -9.93 3.29
C LEU A 69 5.97 -10.92 4.23
N GLY A 70 5.42 -12.11 4.41
CA GLY A 70 5.99 -13.16 5.24
C GLY A 70 5.95 -12.83 6.74
N GLU A 71 6.80 -13.51 7.51
CA GLU A 71 6.77 -13.44 8.97
C GLU A 71 7.41 -12.17 9.56
N SER A 72 6.90 -11.79 10.72
CA SER A 72 7.17 -10.55 11.47
C SER A 72 8.63 -10.36 11.91
N ASP A 73 9.45 -11.41 11.91
CA ASP A 73 10.79 -11.37 12.52
C ASP A 73 11.87 -10.80 11.57
N VAL A 74 11.48 -9.86 10.70
CA VAL A 74 12.37 -9.19 9.74
C VAL A 74 13.57 -8.59 10.47
N SER A 75 13.33 -7.89 11.59
CA SER A 75 14.40 -7.22 12.35
C SER A 75 15.42 -8.21 12.93
N ILE A 76 14.97 -9.38 13.40
CA ILE A 76 15.85 -10.42 13.95
C ILE A 76 16.69 -11.01 12.82
N ARG A 77 16.06 -11.39 11.70
CA ARG A 77 16.78 -11.92 10.52
C ARG A 77 17.83 -10.95 10.02
N VAL A 78 17.53 -9.66 9.99
CA VAL A 78 18.49 -8.61 9.58
C VAL A 78 19.63 -8.49 10.59
N ALA A 79 19.35 -8.51 11.90
CA ALA A 79 20.37 -8.45 12.93
C ALA A 79 21.31 -9.67 12.87
N GLU A 80 20.77 -10.88 12.75
CA GLU A 80 21.55 -12.12 12.58
C GLU A 80 22.42 -12.09 11.31
N PHE A 81 21.86 -11.59 10.19
CA PHE A 81 22.61 -11.40 8.95
C PHE A 81 23.80 -10.45 9.12
N ILE A 82 23.59 -9.30 9.77
CA ILE A 82 24.66 -8.32 10.02
C ILE A 82 25.74 -8.90 10.92
N VAL A 83 25.37 -9.55 12.03
CA VAL A 83 26.35 -10.17 12.94
C VAL A 83 27.12 -11.29 12.22
N GLY A 84 26.44 -12.11 11.43
CA GLY A 84 27.08 -13.14 10.61
C GLY A 84 28.07 -12.56 9.60
N PHE A 85 27.71 -11.47 8.92
CA PHE A 85 28.57 -10.78 7.96
C PHE A 85 29.84 -10.19 8.60
N ILE A 86 29.72 -9.65 9.81
CA ILE A 86 30.86 -9.08 10.54
C ILE A 86 31.82 -10.17 11.01
N ASN A 87 31.31 -11.30 11.52
CA ASN A 87 32.12 -12.39 12.08
C ASN A 87 32.81 -13.29 11.02
N GLN A 88 32.46 -13.17 9.74
CA GLN A 88 33.12 -13.88 8.63
C GLN A 88 34.28 -13.10 8.00
N ASN A 89 34.56 -11.88 8.46
CA ASN A 89 35.79 -11.11 8.18
C ASN A 89 36.74 -11.15 9.37
#